data_AF-A0A419SNU0-F1
#
_entry.id   AF-A0A419SNU0-F1
#
_cell.length_a   1.000
_cell.length_b   1.000
_cell.length_c   1.000
_cell.angle_alpha   90.00
_cell.angle_beta   90.00
_cell.angle_gamma   90.00
#
_symmetry.space_group_name_H-M   'P 1'
#
loop_
_entity.id
_entity.type
_entity.pdbx_description
1 polymer ?
#
loop_
_entity_poly.entity_id
_entity_poly.type
_entity_poly.pdbx_seq_one_letter_code
_entity_poly.pdbx_strand_id
1 'polypeptide(L)'
;MKNLKYGLLVSSFLMIGVSILLIYDAYRPRVGPIGNGPNETALWTNFIFFILFGIALFASSIYLFLTDDKRSSTNDRNKQDPRYLVIISIFFIFMVVRNSITIIQSSDSFMRMISVITIIPLSMVIGAFLREIFILRAERL
;
A
#
# COMPACT_ATOMS: atom_id res chain seq x y z
N MET A 1 -3.99 -17.12 -5.35
CA MET A 1 -4.80 -15.94 -5.80
C MET A 1 -5.90 -15.41 -4.87
N LYS A 2 -6.90 -16.18 -4.36
CA LYS A 2 -8.04 -15.59 -3.61
C LYS A 2 -7.61 -14.67 -2.47
N ASN A 3 -6.70 -15.13 -1.61
CA ASN A 3 -6.22 -14.37 -0.45
C ASN A 3 -5.44 -13.08 -0.82
N LEU A 4 -4.76 -13.09 -1.98
CA LEU A 4 -3.98 -11.94 -2.46
C LEU A 4 -4.90 -10.77 -2.84
N LYS A 5 -6.02 -11.06 -3.51
CA LYS A 5 -7.02 -10.05 -3.90
C LYS A 5 -7.59 -9.33 -2.70
N TYR A 6 -8.03 -10.09 -1.69
CA TYR A 6 -8.59 -9.51 -0.48
C TYR A 6 -7.53 -8.74 0.30
N GLY A 7 -6.28 -9.20 0.32
CA GLY A 7 -5.16 -8.45 0.92
C GLY A 7 -4.90 -7.10 0.23
N LEU A 8 -4.89 -7.06 -1.10
CA LEU A 8 -4.77 -5.83 -1.89
C LEU A 8 -5.95 -4.87 -1.64
N LEU A 9 -7.16 -5.40 -1.61
CA LEU A 9 -8.36 -4.63 -1.36
C LEU A 9 -8.35 -4.01 0.04
N VAL A 10 -8.10 -4.81 1.07
CA VAL A 10 -8.04 -4.34 2.47
C VAL A 10 -6.91 -3.33 2.66
N SER A 11 -5.72 -3.58 2.10
CA SER A 11 -4.61 -2.63 2.17
C SER A 11 -4.92 -1.31 1.48
N SER A 12 -5.64 -1.31 0.35
CA SER A 12 -6.06 -0.08 -0.33
C SER A 12 -6.98 0.80 0.53
N PHE A 13 -7.97 0.19 1.19
CA PHE A 13 -8.86 0.91 2.11
C PHE A 13 -8.12 1.42 3.33
N LEU A 14 -7.17 0.64 3.87
CA LEU A 14 -6.33 1.06 4.98
C LEU A 14 -5.48 2.28 4.60
N MET A 15 -4.85 2.28 3.43
CA MET A 15 -4.05 3.42 2.94
C MET A 15 -4.89 4.69 2.79
N ILE A 16 -6.09 4.56 2.21
CA ILE A 16 -7.02 5.69 2.09
C ILE A 16 -7.46 6.17 3.47
N GLY A 17 -7.82 5.27 4.38
CA GLY A 17 -8.20 5.62 5.75
C GLY A 17 -7.08 6.34 6.51
N VAL A 18 -5.84 5.87 6.39
CA VAL A 18 -4.66 6.51 6.97
C VAL A 18 -4.46 7.92 6.44
N SER A 19 -4.69 8.16 5.14
CA SER A 19 -4.59 9.51 4.57
C SER A 19 -5.58 10.49 5.20
N ILE A 20 -6.81 10.05 5.47
CA ILE A 20 -7.84 10.87 6.12
C ILE A 20 -7.46 11.14 7.58
N LEU A 21 -7.00 10.11 8.31
CA LEU A 21 -6.55 10.25 9.69
C LEU A 21 -5.38 11.23 9.82
N LEU A 22 -4.46 11.25 8.84
CA LEU A 22 -3.31 12.14 8.82
C LEU A 22 -3.73 13.62 8.72
N ILE A 23 -4.71 13.94 7.87
CA ILE A 23 -5.29 15.29 7.81
C ILE A 23 -6.06 15.62 9.08
N TYR A 24 -6.92 14.71 9.54
CA TYR A 24 -7.75 14.93 10.72
C TYR A 24 -6.91 15.28 11.96
N ASP A 25 -5.83 14.54 12.21
CA ASP A 25 -4.97 14.78 13.37
C ASP A 25 -4.19 16.10 13.29
N ALA A 26 -3.83 16.52 12.08
CA ALA A 26 -3.08 17.75 11.91
C ALA A 26 -3.92 19.01 12.05
N TYR A 27 -5.19 18.96 11.65
CA TYR A 27 -6.11 20.08 11.74
C TYR A 27 -7.00 20.05 13.00
N ARG A 28 -6.92 19.01 13.84
CA ARG A 28 -7.66 19.01 15.11
C ARG A 28 -7.16 20.14 16.00
N PRO A 29 -8.06 20.91 16.65
CA PRO A 29 -7.66 22.00 17.53
C PRO A 29 -6.87 21.42 18.71
N ARG A 30 -5.60 21.81 18.84
CA ARG A 30 -4.74 21.43 19.96
C ARG A 30 -4.72 22.57 20.97
N VAL A 31 -5.08 22.27 22.21
CA VAL A 31 -4.89 23.19 23.34
C VAL A 31 -3.47 22.99 23.87
N GLY A 32 -2.56 23.91 23.54
CA GLY A 32 -1.15 23.86 23.91
C GLY A 32 -0.42 25.15 23.57
N PRO A 33 0.85 25.33 24.00
CA PRO A 33 1.63 26.52 23.70
C PRO A 33 1.66 26.76 22.19
N ILE A 34 1.50 28.01 21.77
CA ILE A 34 1.56 28.44 20.36
C ILE A 34 2.99 28.22 19.86
N GLY A 35 3.32 26.99 19.50
CA GLY A 35 4.56 26.62 18.83
C GLY A 35 4.39 26.66 17.31
N ASN A 36 5.49 26.49 16.57
CA ASN A 36 5.45 26.33 15.12
C ASN A 36 4.44 25.23 14.76
N GLY A 37 3.45 25.58 13.94
CA GLY A 37 2.45 24.65 13.44
C GLY A 37 3.05 23.48 12.66
N PRO A 38 2.23 22.47 12.31
CA PRO A 38 2.70 21.34 11.51
C PRO A 38 3.32 21.83 10.20
N ASN A 39 4.36 21.14 9.74
CA ASN A 39 4.95 21.42 8.43
C ASN A 39 3.94 21.05 7.33
N GLU A 40 3.19 22.04 6.86
CA GLU A 40 2.11 21.88 5.90
C GLU A 40 2.58 21.19 4.61
N THR A 41 3.76 21.57 4.11
CA THR A 41 4.33 21.00 2.88
C THR A 41 4.56 19.49 3.03
N ALA A 42 5.17 19.06 4.14
CA ALA A 42 5.42 17.65 4.39
C ALA A 42 4.11 16.87 4.58
N LEU A 43 3.13 17.49 5.24
CA LEU A 43 1.82 16.91 5.48
C LEU A 43 1.05 16.64 4.18
N TRP A 44 0.89 17.66 3.35
CA TRP A 44 0.18 17.55 2.07
C TRP A 44 0.88 16.60 1.11
N THR A 45 2.22 16.61 1.10
CA THR A 45 3.01 15.66 0.29
C THR A 45 2.72 14.22 0.71
N ASN A 46 2.69 13.93 2.02
CA ASN A 46 2.35 12.59 2.53
C ASN A 46 0.89 12.21 2.22
N PHE A 47 -0.04 13.13 2.41
CA PHE A 47 -1.46 12.91 2.14
C PHE A 47 -1.71 12.54 0.68
N ILE A 48 -1.23 13.36 -0.27
CA ILE A 48 -1.40 13.13 -1.71
C ILE A 48 -0.78 11.78 -2.09
N PHE A 49 0.39 11.49 -1.55
CA PHE A 49 1.10 10.24 -1.85
C PHE A 49 0.34 9.01 -1.35
N PHE A 50 -0.20 9.05 -0.12
CA PHE A 50 -1.01 7.95 0.43
C PHE A 50 -2.33 7.76 -0.34
N ILE A 51 -2.99 8.84 -0.77
CA ILE A 51 -4.19 8.77 -1.60
C ILE A 51 -3.89 8.17 -2.96
N LEU A 52 -2.90 8.71 -3.69
CA LEU A 52 -2.58 8.23 -5.03
C LEU A 52 -2.21 6.75 -5.01
N PHE A 53 -1.44 6.34 -4.00
CA PHE A 53 -1.07 4.95 -3.84
C PHE A 53 -2.26 4.07 -3.43
N GLY A 54 -3.11 4.51 -2.51
CA GLY A 54 -4.34 3.82 -2.14
C GLY A 54 -5.24 3.57 -3.35
N ILE A 55 -5.41 4.59 -4.20
CA ILE A 55 -6.17 4.49 -5.46
C ILE A 55 -5.50 3.51 -6.43
N ALA A 56 -4.17 3.57 -6.59
CA ALA A 56 -3.43 2.65 -7.45
C ALA A 56 -3.59 1.20 -7.00
N LEU A 57 -3.50 0.93 -5.70
CA LEU A 57 -3.75 -0.40 -5.14
C LEU A 57 -5.18 -0.87 -5.34
N PHE A 58 -6.14 0.03 -5.16
CA PHE A 58 -7.54 -0.27 -5.40
C PHE A 58 -7.79 -0.64 -6.87
N ALA A 59 -7.21 0.12 -7.81
CA ALA A 59 -7.28 -0.18 -9.24
C ALA A 59 -6.61 -1.53 -9.58
N SER A 60 -5.42 -1.81 -9.04
CA SER A 60 -4.76 -3.11 -9.18
C SER A 60 -5.59 -4.26 -8.61
N SER A 61 -6.26 -4.05 -7.47
CA SER A 61 -7.16 -5.02 -6.87
C SER A 61 -8.35 -5.32 -7.78
N ILE A 62 -9.02 -4.29 -8.30
CA ILE A 62 -10.13 -4.45 -9.25
C ILE A 62 -9.65 -5.18 -10.52
N TYR A 63 -8.50 -4.79 -11.05
CA TYR A 63 -7.91 -5.43 -12.23
C TYR A 63 -7.69 -6.94 -12.00
N LEU A 64 -7.19 -7.32 -10.82
CA LEU A 64 -6.98 -8.72 -10.48
C LEU A 64 -8.29 -9.49 -10.27
N PHE A 65 -9.34 -8.83 -9.75
CA PHE A 65 -10.68 -9.41 -9.67
C PHE A 65 -11.26 -9.68 -11.06
N LEU A 66 -11.28 -8.68 -11.93
CA LEU A 66 -11.83 -8.80 -13.29
C LEU A 66 -11.07 -9.82 -14.14
N THR A 67 -9.74 -9.89 -13.98
CA THR A 67 -8.92 -10.85 -14.71
C THR A 67 -9.15 -12.29 -14.26
N ASP A 68 -9.45 -12.52 -12.98
CA ASP A 68 -9.71 -13.87 -12.48
C ASP A 68 -11.10 -14.38 -12.87
N ASP A 69 -12.11 -13.50 -12.91
CA ASP A 69 -13.46 -13.88 -13.37
C ASP A 69 -13.43 -14.36 -14.83
N LYS A 70 -12.72 -13.64 -15.70
CA LYS A 70 -12.50 -14.03 -17.11
C LYS A 70 -11.72 -15.34 -17.27
N ARG A 71 -10.91 -15.73 -16.28
CA ARG A 71 -10.17 -17.01 -16.28
C ARG A 71 -10.97 -18.17 -15.75
N SER A 72 -12.07 -17.94 -15.04
CA SER A 72 -12.95 -19.03 -14.64
C SER A 72 -13.73 -19.59 -15.84
N SER A 73 -14.02 -18.74 -16.83
CA SER A 73 -14.78 -19.10 -18.04
C SER A 73 -13.92 -19.73 -19.15
N THR A 74 -12.62 -19.43 -19.18
CA THR A 74 -11.68 -19.96 -20.18
C THR A 74 -10.64 -20.79 -19.44
N ASN A 75 -10.42 -22.07 -19.79
CA ASN A 75 -9.47 -22.98 -19.12
C ASN A 75 -7.98 -22.61 -19.33
N ASP A 76 -7.66 -21.32 -19.26
CA ASP A 76 -6.39 -20.69 -19.60
C ASP A 76 -5.72 -20.17 -18.32
N ARG A 77 -5.72 -21.02 -17.26
CA ARG A 77 -5.17 -20.68 -15.93
C ARG A 77 -3.66 -20.42 -15.95
N ASN A 78 -2.96 -20.87 -17.01
CA ASN A 78 -1.51 -20.82 -17.12
C ASN A 78 -0.95 -19.50 -17.68
N LYS A 79 -1.81 -18.58 -18.15
CA LYS A 79 -1.37 -17.33 -18.79
C LYS A 79 -1.40 -16.13 -17.84
N GLN A 80 -0.96 -16.32 -16.60
CA GLN A 80 -0.66 -15.19 -15.73
C GLN A 80 0.77 -14.75 -16.00
N ASP A 81 0.92 -13.57 -16.61
CA ASP A 81 2.25 -13.02 -16.86
C ASP A 81 2.94 -12.73 -15.51
N PRO A 82 3.98 -13.50 -15.14
CA PRO A 82 4.67 -13.30 -13.87
C PRO A 82 5.30 -11.92 -13.80
N ARG A 83 5.52 -11.29 -14.96
CA ARG A 83 6.03 -9.92 -15.11
C ARG A 83 5.17 -8.89 -14.37
N TYR A 84 3.85 -9.01 -14.40
CA TYR A 84 2.95 -8.07 -13.72
C TYR A 84 3.10 -8.15 -12.19
N LEU A 85 3.18 -9.36 -11.64
CA LEU A 85 3.38 -9.59 -10.20
C LEU A 85 4.75 -9.08 -9.73
N VAL A 86 5.78 -9.26 -10.55
CA VAL A 86 7.14 -8.74 -10.26
C VAL A 86 7.15 -7.21 -10.25
N ILE A 87 6.51 -6.56 -11.23
CA ILE A 87 6.44 -5.09 -11.31
C ILE A 87 5.74 -4.51 -10.07
N ILE A 88 4.61 -5.08 -9.66
CA ILE A 88 3.90 -4.64 -8.46
C ILE A 88 4.78 -4.85 -7.22
N SER A 89 5.47 -5.98 -7.11
CA SER A 89 6.33 -6.27 -5.95
C SER A 89 7.46 -5.25 -5.81
N ILE A 90 8.12 -4.87 -6.91
CA ILE A 90 9.15 -3.83 -6.93
C ILE A 90 8.58 -2.49 -6.48
N PHE A 91 7.39 -2.13 -6.98
CA PHE A 91 6.71 -0.89 -6.61
C PHE A 91 6.36 -0.84 -5.11
N PHE A 92 5.93 -1.96 -4.52
CA PHE A 92 5.69 -2.08 -3.09
C PHE A 92 6.97 -1.97 -2.25
N ILE A 93 8.09 -2.56 -2.70
CA ILE A 93 9.39 -2.44 -2.01
C ILE A 93 9.82 -0.98 -1.96
N PHE A 94 9.72 -0.25 -3.08
CA PHE A 94 10.04 1.18 -3.13
C PHE A 94 9.23 1.99 -2.11
N MET A 95 7.95 1.64 -1.93
CA MET A 95 7.07 2.28 -0.95
C MET A 95 7.48 2.02 0.50
N VAL A 96 7.88 0.79 0.82
CA VAL A 96 8.39 0.45 2.16
C VAL A 96 9.67 1.24 2.46
N VAL A 97 10.58 1.35 1.50
CA VAL A 97 11.81 2.15 1.65
C VAL A 97 11.46 3.63 1.87
N ARG A 98 10.57 4.21 1.05
CA ARG A 98 10.13 5.61 1.21
C ARG A 98 9.53 5.86 2.58
N ASN A 99 8.62 5.00 3.06
CA ASN A 99 8.03 5.15 4.39
C ASN A 99 9.07 4.99 5.50
N SER A 100 10.07 4.13 5.30
CA SER A 100 11.18 3.99 6.25
C SER A 100 12.02 5.26 6.35
N ILE A 101 12.28 5.94 5.22
CA ILE A 101 12.95 7.25 5.21
C ILE A 101 12.11 8.30 5.95
N THR A 102 10.80 8.33 5.75
CA THR A 102 9.89 9.23 6.47
C THR A 102 9.94 9.02 7.99
N ILE A 103 10.06 7.78 8.46
CA ILE A 103 10.20 7.48 9.90
C ILE A 103 11.49 8.07 10.47
N ILE A 104 12.61 7.94 9.74
CA ILE A 104 13.91 8.44 10.19
C ILE A 104 13.94 9.98 10.20
N GLN A 105 13.37 10.61 9.17
CA GLN A 105 13.44 12.06 8.99
C GLN A 105 12.36 12.85 9.76
N SER A 106 11.25 12.23 10.11
CA SER A 106 10.17 12.93 10.83
C SER A 106 10.60 13.22 12.27
N SER A 107 10.52 14.49 12.69
CA SER A 107 10.66 14.88 14.11
C SER A 107 9.38 14.59 14.90
N ASP A 108 8.22 14.60 14.22
CA ASP A 108 6.91 14.36 14.81
C ASP A 108 6.68 12.86 15.09
N SER A 109 6.38 12.54 16.35
CA SER A 109 6.08 11.19 16.84
C SER A 109 4.85 10.58 16.16
N PHE A 110 3.87 11.42 15.79
CA PHE A 110 2.64 10.98 15.14
C PHE A 110 2.89 10.48 13.72
N MET A 111 3.70 11.21 12.94
CA MET A 111 4.10 10.80 11.60
C MET A 111 4.87 9.48 11.62
N ARG A 112 5.75 9.28 12.60
CA ARG A 112 6.44 7.99 12.80
C ARG A 112 5.45 6.86 13.06
N MET A 113 4.48 7.08 13.95
CA MET A 113 3.46 6.07 14.28
C MET A 113 2.63 5.69 13.05
N ILE A 114 2.13 6.67 12.29
CA ILE A 114 1.39 6.43 11.04
C ILE A 114 2.22 5.62 10.05
N SER A 115 3.46 6.02 9.81
CA SER A 115 4.33 5.33 8.86
C SER A 115 4.60 3.89 9.29
N VAL A 116 4.77 3.60 10.58
CA VAL A 116 4.91 2.22 11.09
C VAL A 116 3.63 1.42 10.87
N ILE A 117 2.47 1.98 11.24
CA ILE A 117 1.15 1.34 11.03
C ILE A 117 0.95 1.02 9.55
N THR A 118 1.47 1.86 8.66
CA THR A 118 1.36 1.71 7.20
C THR A 118 2.30 0.63 6.65
N ILE A 119 3.52 0.50 7.19
CA ILE A 119 4.51 -0.49 6.73
C ILE A 119 4.06 -1.92 7.02
N ILE A 120 3.41 -2.17 8.16
CA ILE A 120 2.97 -3.52 8.57
C ILE A 120 2.09 -4.20 7.49
N PRO A 121 0.93 -3.64 7.08
CA PRO A 121 0.10 -4.26 6.05
C PRO A 121 0.79 -4.31 4.69
N LEU A 122 1.59 -3.30 4.33
CA LEU A 122 2.38 -3.34 3.09
C LEU A 122 3.33 -4.54 3.06
N SER A 123 4.03 -4.81 4.16
CA SER A 123 4.97 -5.94 4.26
C SER A 123 4.26 -7.30 4.17
N MET A 124 3.07 -7.42 4.75
CA MET A 124 2.25 -8.63 4.62
C MET A 124 1.84 -8.88 3.17
N VAL A 125 1.46 -7.83 2.44
CA VAL A 125 1.09 -7.93 1.02
C VAL A 125 2.30 -8.36 0.17
N ILE A 126 3.48 -7.80 0.43
CA ILE A 126 4.73 -8.23 -0.24
C ILE A 126 5.01 -9.72 0.01
N GLY A 127 4.87 -10.19 1.25
CA GLY A 127 5.04 -11.60 1.59
C GLY A 127 4.07 -12.51 0.82
N ALA A 128 2.81 -12.09 0.67
CA ALA A 128 1.82 -12.81 -0.13
C ALA A 128 2.19 -12.85 -1.62
N PHE A 129 2.73 -11.75 -2.17
CA PHE A 129 3.22 -11.70 -3.55
C PHE A 129 4.41 -12.65 -3.77
N LEU A 130 5.41 -12.63 -2.88
CA LEU A 130 6.58 -13.51 -2.99
C LEU A 130 6.18 -14.99 -2.94
N ARG A 131 5.24 -15.35 -2.06
CA ARG A 131 4.69 -16.71 -1.99
C ARG A 131 4.05 -17.13 -3.31
N GLU A 132 3.25 -16.26 -3.92
CA GLU A 132 2.57 -16.57 -5.19
C GLU A 132 3.58 -16.70 -6.35
N ILE A 133 4.60 -15.83 -6.41
CA ILE A 133 5.67 -15.92 -7.41
C ILE A 133 6.42 -17.25 -7.29
N PHE A 134 6.68 -17.70 -6.06
CA PHE A 134 7.37 -18.97 -5.83
C PHE A 134 6.54 -20.17 -6.29
N ILE A 135 5.23 -20.17 -6.02
CA ILE A 135 4.29 -21.22 -6.48
C ILE A 135 4.25 -21.26 -8.01
N LEU A 136 4.10 -20.11 -8.68
CA LEU A 136 4.08 -20.04 -10.15
C LEU A 136 5.39 -20.50 -10.79
N ARG A 137 6.51 -20.33 -10.10
CA ARG A 137 7.81 -20.84 -10.57
C ARG A 137 7.93 -22.35 -10.38
N ALA A 138 7.39 -22.89 -9.28
CA ALA A 138 7.40 -24.32 -9.00
C ALA A 138 6.53 -25.12 -9.98
N GLU A 139 5.40 -24.59 -10.42
CA GLU A 139 4.52 -25.25 -11.41
C GLU A 139 5.08 -25.27 -12.85
N ARG A 140 6.11 -24.46 -13.14
CA ARG A 140 6.78 -24.41 -14.46
C ARG A 140 7.98 -25.35 -14.59
N LEU A 141 8.47 -25.91 -13.49
CA LEU A 141 9.61 -26.85 -13.44
C LEU A 141 9.08 -28.28 -13.35
#